data_AF-A0A7D7ZE36-F1
#
_entry.id   AF-A0A7D7ZE36-F1
#
_cell.length_a   1.000
_cell.length_b   1.000
_cell.length_c   1.000
_cell.angle_alpha   90.00
_cell.angle_beta   90.00
_cell.angle_gamma   90.00
#
_symmetry.space_group_name_H-M   'P 1'
#
loop_
_entity.id
_entity.type
_entity.pdbx_description
1 polymer ?
#
loop_
_entity_poly.entity_id
_entity_poly.type
_entity_poly.pdbx_seq_one_letter_code
_entity_poly.pdbx_strand_id
1 'polypeptide(L)'
;MTATPRVYSDSAKAKAEQHDIDYFSMDDEQTYGKEFYRLDFSEAVEKNLLSDYKVLVLAVNEDHISSAMQTQLAKQGELNLEDTAKIIGCYKGLKKEIENTEEAKEMDMSPMKRAVALTCSLQIGARLLFPARVLYHRDPTAPRDF
;
A
#
# COMPACT_ATOMS: atom_id res chain seq x y z
N MET A 1 23.98 -10.05 4.42
CA MET A 1 23.54 -8.72 3.92
C MET A 1 22.02 -8.68 3.96
N THR A 2 21.42 -7.65 4.54
CA THR A 2 19.96 -7.49 4.67
C THR A 2 19.62 -6.00 4.84
N ALA A 3 18.41 -5.59 4.50
CA ALA A 3 17.90 -4.23 4.74
C ALA A 3 17.18 -4.10 6.10
N THR A 4 16.72 -5.22 6.66
CA THR A 4 15.97 -5.27 7.93
C THR A 4 16.57 -6.38 8.82
N PRO A 5 17.73 -6.14 9.46
CA PRO A 5 18.40 -7.13 10.30
C PRO A 5 17.62 -7.45 11.58
N ARG A 6 16.78 -6.51 12.03
CA ARG A 6 15.93 -6.64 13.20
C ARG A 6 14.47 -6.63 12.78
N VAL A 7 13.69 -7.51 13.40
CA VAL A 7 12.24 -7.53 13.28
C VAL A 7 11.67 -6.94 14.58
N TYR A 8 10.94 -5.83 14.48
CA TYR A 8 10.52 -5.02 15.64
C TYR A 8 9.11 -5.31 16.16
N SER A 9 8.40 -6.29 15.59
CA SER A 9 7.03 -6.57 15.99
C SER A 9 6.99 -7.57 17.15
N ASP A 10 6.78 -7.08 18.37
CA ASP A 10 6.54 -7.91 19.57
C ASP A 10 5.41 -8.92 19.34
N SER A 11 4.38 -8.50 18.60
CA SER A 11 3.25 -9.36 18.20
C SER A 11 3.66 -10.48 17.25
N ALA A 12 4.66 -10.29 16.40
CA ALA A 12 5.14 -11.36 15.52
C ALA A 12 5.99 -12.37 16.29
N LYS A 13 6.82 -11.90 17.24
CA LYS A 13 7.58 -12.79 18.11
C LYS A 13 6.65 -13.64 18.97
N ALA A 14 5.64 -13.03 19.59
CA ALA A 14 4.63 -13.76 20.37
C ALA A 14 3.82 -14.76 19.52
N LYS A 15 3.45 -14.40 18.28
CA LYS A 15 2.77 -15.32 17.35
C LYS A 15 3.68 -16.47 16.91
N ALA A 16 4.97 -16.19 16.70
CA ALA A 16 5.94 -17.21 16.32
C ALA A 16 6.10 -18.24 17.44
N GLU A 17 6.23 -17.79 18.70
CA GLU A 17 6.24 -18.67 19.88
C GLU A 17 4.94 -19.46 20.05
N GLN A 18 3.77 -18.85 19.79
CA GLN A 18 2.47 -19.52 19.87
C GLN A 18 2.24 -20.59 18.79
N HIS A 19 2.81 -20.40 17.61
CA HIS A 19 2.61 -21.28 16.46
C HIS A 19 3.81 -22.19 16.17
N ASP A 20 4.80 -22.23 17.07
CA ASP A 20 6.05 -22.99 16.92
C ASP A 20 6.74 -22.67 15.58
N ILE A 21 6.78 -21.39 15.23
CA ILE A 21 7.41 -20.88 14.02
C ILE A 21 8.78 -20.32 14.40
N ASP A 22 9.83 -20.74 13.69
CA ASP A 22 11.17 -20.18 13.87
C ASP A 22 11.17 -18.67 13.59
N TYR A 23 11.61 -17.89 14.59
CA TYR A 23 11.72 -16.45 14.51
C TYR A 23 13.19 -16.04 14.36
N PHE A 24 13.54 -15.43 13.23
CA PHE A 24 14.91 -15.02 12.94
C PHE A 24 15.08 -13.50 13.12
N SER A 25 15.85 -13.11 14.13
CA SER A 25 16.37 -11.76 14.31
C SER A 25 17.89 -11.83 14.41
N MET A 26 18.61 -10.94 13.70
CA MET A 26 20.08 -10.98 13.63
C MET A 26 20.76 -10.33 14.84
N ASP A 27 20.14 -10.39 16.02
CA ASP A 27 20.65 -9.77 17.25
C ASP A 27 21.78 -10.57 17.90
N ASP A 28 21.92 -11.86 17.58
CA ASP A 28 22.98 -12.71 18.12
C ASP A 28 24.28 -12.63 17.30
N GLU A 29 25.25 -11.89 17.84
CA GLU A 29 26.59 -11.78 17.24
C GLU A 29 27.36 -13.10 17.20
N GLN A 30 27.05 -14.10 18.05
CA GLN A 30 27.72 -15.41 17.99
C GLN A 30 27.32 -16.17 16.73
N THR A 31 26.06 -16.03 16.32
CA THR A 31 25.53 -16.69 15.12
C THR A 31 25.80 -15.88 13.84
N TYR A 32 25.57 -14.56 13.89
CA TYR A 32 25.60 -13.70 12.69
C TYR A 32 26.88 -12.88 12.53
N GLY A 33 27.73 -12.82 13.55
CA GLY A 33 28.90 -11.96 13.58
C GLY A 33 28.56 -10.49 13.82
N LYS A 34 29.60 -9.65 13.81
CA LYS A 34 29.46 -8.20 13.98
C LYS A 34 29.07 -7.53 12.67
N GLU A 35 28.26 -6.49 12.76
CA GLU A 35 27.97 -5.63 11.63
C GLU A 35 29.20 -4.82 11.24
N PHE A 36 29.66 -5.00 10.00
CA PHE A 36 30.83 -4.30 9.48
C PHE A 36 30.49 -2.96 8.81
N TYR A 37 29.27 -2.82 8.30
CA TYR A 37 28.80 -1.64 7.59
C TYR A 37 27.26 -1.60 7.63
N ARG A 38 26.73 -0.39 7.80
CA ARG A 38 25.30 -0.08 7.69
C ARG A 38 25.15 1.21 6.91
N LEU A 39 24.20 1.21 5.97
CA LEU A 39 23.72 2.41 5.30
C LEU A 39 22.24 2.54 5.62
N ASP A 40 21.90 3.53 6.42
CA ASP A 40 20.51 3.75 6.84
C ASP A 40 19.67 4.36 5.71
N PHE A 41 18.36 4.09 5.73
CA PHE A 41 17.45 4.63 4.73
C PHE A 41 17.50 6.17 4.68
N SER A 42 17.45 6.83 5.84
CA SER A 42 17.53 8.29 5.94
C SER A 42 18.84 8.83 5.38
N GLU A 43 19.97 8.17 5.67
CA GLU A 43 21.28 8.56 5.13
C GLU A 43 21.32 8.41 3.59
N ALA A 44 20.72 7.36 3.06
CA ALA A 44 20.61 7.17 1.62
C ALA A 44 19.73 8.24 0.94
N VAL A 45 18.66 8.69 1.59
CA VAL A 45 17.83 9.81 1.12
C VAL A 45 18.62 11.13 1.14
N GLU A 46 19.31 11.45 2.24
CA GLU A 46 20.14 12.66 2.36
C GLU A 46 21.26 12.71 1.31
N LYS A 47 21.82 11.55 0.96
CA LYS A 47 22.84 11.40 -0.10
C LYS A 47 22.26 11.38 -1.51
N ASN A 48 20.95 11.58 -1.70
CA ASN A 48 20.24 11.47 -2.98
C ASN A 48 20.40 10.11 -3.67
N LEU A 49 20.61 9.03 -2.90
CA LEU A 49 20.69 7.66 -3.40
C LEU A 49 19.30 7.01 -3.49
N LEU A 50 18.36 7.44 -2.64
CA LEU A 50 16.97 6.97 -2.61
C LEU A 50 16.01 8.16 -2.58
N SER A 51 14.79 7.94 -3.06
CA SER A 51 13.68 8.85 -2.85
C SER A 51 13.01 8.56 -1.50
N ASP A 52 12.65 9.61 -0.78
CA ASP A 52 11.89 9.48 0.45
C ASP A 52 10.48 8.93 0.19
N TYR A 53 9.91 8.23 1.18
CA TYR A 53 8.53 7.71 1.09
C TYR A 53 7.58 8.55 1.92
N LYS A 54 6.31 8.63 1.47
CA LYS A 54 5.22 9.26 2.22
C LYS A 54 4.13 8.24 2.49
N VAL A 55 3.71 8.14 3.75
CA VAL A 55 2.61 7.26 4.17
C VAL A 55 1.32 8.06 4.13
N LEU A 56 0.38 7.60 3.31
CA LEU A 56 -0.96 8.18 3.21
C LEU A 56 -1.96 7.23 3.85
N VAL A 57 -2.63 7.68 4.91
CA VAL A 57 -3.73 6.94 5.56
C VAL A 57 -5.04 7.57 5.14
N LEU A 58 -5.86 6.80 4.41
CA LEU A 58 -7.15 7.26 3.90
C LEU A 58 -8.27 6.59 4.68
N ALA A 59 -9.05 7.40 5.40
CA ALA A 59 -10.29 6.95 6.02
C ALA A 59 -11.45 7.22 5.06
N VAL A 60 -12.19 6.16 4.69
CA VAL A 60 -13.41 6.28 3.89
C VAL A 60 -14.59 6.00 4.82
N ASN A 61 -15.49 6.96 4.97
CA ASN A 61 -16.75 6.74 5.66
C ASN A 61 -17.74 6.06 4.70
N GLU A 62 -18.26 4.90 5.09
CA GLU A 62 -19.24 4.12 4.32
C GLU A 62 -20.53 4.91 4.03
N ASP A 63 -20.92 5.82 4.92
CA ASP A 63 -22.11 6.68 4.76
C ASP A 63 -21.99 7.64 3.57
N HIS A 64 -20.76 7.98 3.16
CA HIS A 64 -20.49 8.86 2.02
C HIS A 64 -20.47 8.11 0.68
N ILE A 65 -20.59 6.77 0.70
CA ILE A 65 -20.73 5.99 -0.53
C ILE A 65 -22.16 6.18 -1.02
N SER A 66 -22.31 6.93 -2.11
CA SER A 66 -23.63 7.37 -2.61
C SER A 66 -24.65 6.22 -2.71
N SER A 67 -25.90 6.52 -2.37
CA SER A 67 -27.04 5.59 -2.49
C SER A 67 -27.20 5.03 -3.91
N ALA A 68 -26.80 5.81 -4.93
CA ALA A 68 -26.73 5.38 -6.33
C ALA A 68 -25.73 4.23 -6.55
N MET A 69 -24.54 4.32 -5.95
CA MET A 69 -23.53 3.25 -5.98
C MET A 69 -24.02 2.01 -5.23
N GLN A 70 -24.61 2.18 -4.04
CA GLN A 70 -25.18 1.07 -3.27
C GLN A 70 -26.25 0.32 -4.08
N THR A 71 -27.09 1.05 -4.81
CA THR A 71 -28.14 0.48 -5.68
C THR A 71 -27.57 -0.26 -6.89
N GLN A 72 -26.49 0.23 -7.50
CA GLN A 72 -25.79 -0.48 -8.59
C GLN A 72 -25.08 -1.74 -8.10
N LEU A 73 -24.44 -1.68 -6.93
CA LEU A 73 -23.79 -2.82 -6.29
C LEU A 73 -24.79 -3.94 -5.99
N ALA A 74 -25.94 -3.58 -5.41
CA ALA A 74 -27.01 -4.52 -5.10
C ALA A 74 -27.58 -5.23 -6.33
N LYS A 75 -27.48 -4.62 -7.53
CA LYS A 75 -27.92 -5.21 -8.80
C LYS A 75 -26.87 -6.11 -9.45
N GLN A 76 -25.58 -5.80 -9.30
CA GLN A 76 -24.49 -6.55 -9.94
C GLN A 76 -23.94 -7.69 -9.06
N GLY A 77 -24.19 -7.69 -7.75
CA GLY A 77 -24.00 -8.84 -6.86
C GLY A 77 -22.54 -9.26 -6.59
N GLU A 78 -21.57 -8.75 -7.34
CA GLU A 78 -20.18 -9.20 -7.27
C GLU A 78 -19.33 -8.45 -6.23
N LEU A 79 -19.73 -7.27 -5.75
CA LEU A 79 -18.95 -6.42 -4.83
C LEU A 79 -19.72 -6.07 -3.57
N ASN A 80 -19.07 -6.21 -2.41
CA ASN A 80 -19.60 -5.73 -1.12
C ASN A 80 -19.26 -4.24 -0.92
N LEU A 81 -19.92 -3.61 0.06
CA LEU A 81 -19.72 -2.19 0.40
C LEU A 81 -18.26 -1.91 0.81
N GLU A 82 -17.68 -2.82 1.60
CA GLU A 82 -16.31 -2.74 2.08
C GLU A 82 -15.27 -2.69 0.94
N ASP A 83 -15.41 -3.54 -0.08
CA ASP A 83 -14.49 -3.53 -1.22
C ASP A 83 -14.67 -2.29 -2.08
N THR A 84 -15.88 -1.75 -2.16
CA THR A 84 -16.14 -0.49 -2.84
C THR A 84 -15.46 0.67 -2.12
N ALA A 85 -15.53 0.70 -0.78
CA ALA A 85 -14.82 1.67 0.03
C ALA A 85 -13.30 1.60 -0.23
N LYS A 86 -12.73 0.38 -0.29
CA LYS A 86 -11.30 0.16 -0.60
C LYS A 86 -10.94 0.68 -2.00
N ILE A 87 -11.73 0.38 -3.03
CA ILE A 87 -11.48 0.85 -4.41
C ILE A 87 -11.51 2.39 -4.47
N ILE A 88 -12.53 3.01 -3.87
CA ILE A 88 -12.69 4.47 -3.86
C ILE A 88 -11.51 5.11 -3.10
N GLY A 89 -11.13 4.54 -1.95
CA GLY A 89 -9.98 4.99 -1.17
C GLY A 89 -8.69 4.92 -1.99
N CYS A 90 -8.40 3.79 -2.63
CA CYS A 90 -7.24 3.64 -3.52
C CYS A 90 -7.28 4.66 -4.67
N TYR A 91 -8.43 4.86 -5.32
CA TYR A 91 -8.57 5.81 -6.41
C TYR A 91 -8.28 7.26 -5.97
N LYS A 92 -8.87 7.70 -4.85
CA LYS A 92 -8.61 9.03 -4.27
C LYS A 92 -7.14 9.20 -3.88
N GLY A 93 -6.54 8.17 -3.28
CA GLY A 93 -5.13 8.15 -2.92
C GLY A 93 -4.20 8.29 -4.12
N LEU A 94 -4.46 7.55 -5.20
CA LEU A 94 -3.68 7.63 -6.44
C LEU A 94 -3.87 8.98 -7.14
N LYS A 95 -5.08 9.55 -7.10
CA LYS A 95 -5.34 10.90 -7.61
C LYS A 95 -4.74 11.99 -6.73
N LYS A 96 -4.26 11.64 -5.53
CA LYS A 96 -3.81 12.57 -4.49
C LYS A 96 -4.89 13.61 -4.13
N GLU A 97 -6.16 13.21 -4.19
CA GLU A 97 -7.28 14.01 -3.68
C GLU A 97 -7.32 13.89 -2.16
N ILE A 98 -6.46 14.67 -1.50
CA ILE A 98 -6.35 14.77 -0.06
C ILE A 98 -7.04 16.08 0.36
N GLU A 99 -7.79 16.07 1.46
CA GLU A 99 -8.33 17.31 2.02
C GLU A 99 -7.17 18.25 2.38
N ASN A 100 -7.34 19.55 2.05
CA ASN A 100 -6.29 20.59 2.13
C ASN A 100 -5.65 20.68 3.52
N THR A 101 -4.63 19.88 3.74
CA THR A 101 -3.73 19.94 4.88
C THR A 101 -2.49 20.73 4.46
N GLU A 102 -1.81 21.41 5.38
CA GLU A 102 -0.61 22.21 5.05
C GLU A 102 0.47 21.37 4.34
N GLU A 103 0.59 20.07 4.67
CA GLU A 103 1.48 19.11 4.01
C GLU A 103 1.15 18.86 2.53
N ALA A 104 -0.11 19.03 2.13
CA ALA A 104 -0.55 18.84 0.75
C ALA A 104 -0.08 19.97 -0.19
N LYS A 105 0.25 21.15 0.36
CA LYS A 105 0.68 22.31 -0.44
C LYS A 105 2.08 22.15 -1.04
N GLU A 106 2.94 21.36 -0.39
CA GLU A 106 4.31 21.07 -0.86
C GLU A 106 4.40 19.78 -1.68
N MET A 107 3.29 19.04 -1.83
CA MET A 107 3.26 17.80 -2.59
C MET A 107 2.96 18.04 -4.06
N ASP A 108 3.65 17.29 -4.94
CA ASP A 108 3.24 17.16 -6.33
C ASP A 108 1.83 16.56 -6.38
N MET A 109 0.88 17.34 -6.89
CA MET A 109 -0.53 16.95 -7.01
C MET A 109 -0.82 16.15 -8.28
N SER A 110 0.20 15.82 -9.09
CA SER A 110 0.00 14.97 -10.26
C SER A 110 -0.42 13.55 -9.83
N PRO A 111 -1.45 12.95 -10.47
CA PRO A 111 -1.88 11.60 -10.15
C PRO A 111 -0.77 10.55 -10.32
N MET A 112 -0.71 9.58 -9.41
CA MET A 112 0.24 8.46 -9.49
C MET A 112 -0.07 7.57 -10.68
N LYS A 113 0.95 7.26 -11.49
CA LYS A 113 0.79 6.50 -12.74
C LYS A 113 0.87 4.99 -12.56
N ARG A 114 1.53 4.51 -11.50
CA ARG A 114 1.84 3.09 -11.27
C ARG A 114 1.66 2.79 -9.79
N ALA A 115 1.02 1.66 -9.48
CA ALA A 115 0.81 1.20 -8.12
C ALA A 115 0.72 -0.34 -8.08
N VAL A 116 1.02 -0.90 -6.92
CA VAL A 116 0.82 -2.32 -6.62
C VAL A 116 -0.12 -2.39 -5.42
N ALA A 117 -1.22 -3.13 -5.56
CA ALA A 117 -2.16 -3.39 -4.47
C ALA A 117 -1.85 -4.76 -3.84
N LEU A 118 -1.80 -4.80 -2.51
CA LEU A 118 -1.59 -6.03 -1.74
C LEU A 118 -2.88 -6.39 -1.03
N THR A 119 -3.26 -7.68 -1.07
CA THR A 119 -4.49 -8.19 -0.46
C THR A 119 -4.21 -9.48 0.29
N CYS A 120 -5.01 -9.78 1.31
CA CYS A 120 -4.81 -10.96 2.16
C CYS A 120 -5.27 -12.28 1.52
N SER A 121 -6.00 -12.25 0.40
CA SER A 121 -6.43 -13.45 -0.31
C SER A 121 -6.53 -13.24 -1.81
N LEU A 122 -6.31 -14.31 -2.58
CA LEU A 122 -6.46 -14.29 -4.03
C LEU A 122 -7.90 -13.96 -4.46
N GLN A 123 -8.89 -14.38 -3.68
CA GLN A 123 -10.30 -14.10 -3.95
C GLN A 123 -10.60 -12.60 -3.87
N ILE A 124 -10.11 -11.92 -2.83
CA ILE A 124 -10.25 -10.47 -2.66
C ILE A 124 -9.51 -9.75 -3.79
N GLY A 125 -8.26 -10.17 -4.07
CA GLY A 125 -7.47 -9.61 -5.17
C GLY A 125 -8.19 -9.71 -6.50
N ALA A 126 -8.71 -10.88 -6.85
CA ALA A 126 -9.47 -11.09 -8.08
C ALA A 126 -10.70 -10.17 -8.14
N ARG A 127 -11.50 -10.16 -7.08
CA ARG A 127 -12.73 -9.34 -6.98
C ARG A 127 -12.47 -7.85 -7.14
N LEU A 128 -11.36 -7.33 -6.63
CA LEU A 128 -10.96 -5.92 -6.78
C LEU A 128 -10.38 -5.59 -8.17
N LEU A 129 -9.72 -6.56 -8.81
CA LEU A 129 -9.09 -6.37 -10.14
C LEU A 129 -10.09 -6.39 -11.30
N PHE A 130 -11.17 -7.18 -11.20
CA PHE A 130 -12.22 -7.24 -12.22
C PHE A 130 -12.84 -5.86 -12.56
N PRO A 131 -13.30 -5.04 -11.58
CA PRO A 131 -13.82 -3.71 -11.87
C PRO A 131 -12.72 -2.69 -12.20
N ALA A 132 -11.52 -2.82 -11.62
CA ALA A 132 -10.39 -1.93 -11.92
C ALA A 132 -9.95 -2.02 -13.40
N ARG A 133 -10.06 -3.21 -14.02
CA ARG A 133 -9.77 -3.41 -15.44
C ARG A 133 -10.80 -2.73 -16.36
N VAL A 134 -12.05 -2.56 -15.91
CA VAL A 134 -13.10 -1.83 -16.64
C VAL A 134 -12.90 -0.31 -16.53
N LEU A 135 -12.40 0.17 -15.38
CA LEU A 135 -12.07 1.59 -15.18
C LEU A 135 -10.77 2.00 -15.89
N TYR A 136 -9.84 1.07 -16.10
CA TYR A 136 -8.68 1.23 -16.98
C TYR A 136 -9.06 0.98 -18.45
N HIS A 137 -10.03 1.72 -18.99
CA HIS A 137 -10.12 1.90 -20.43
C HIS A 137 -8.98 2.84 -20.85
N ARG A 138 -7.78 2.26 -21.00
CA ARG A 138 -6.64 2.94 -21.59
C ARG A 138 -7.00 3.21 -23.04
N ASP A 139 -7.05 4.48 -23.44
CA ASP A 139 -7.20 4.86 -24.84
C ASP A 139 -6.06 4.20 -25.64
N PRO A 140 -6.37 3.26 -26.57
CA PRO A 140 -5.34 2.51 -27.29
C PRO A 140 -4.44 3.40 -28.16
N THR A 141 -4.79 4.68 -28.35
CA THR A 141 -3.98 5.65 -29.10
C THR A 141 -3.03 6.49 -28.24
N ALA A 142 -3.01 6.32 -26.92
CA ALA A 142 -2.10 7.09 -26.07
C ALA A 142 -0.63 6.64 -26.27
N PRO A 143 0.32 7.56 -26.51
CA PRO A 143 1.72 7.22 -26.73
C PRO A 143 2.33 6.52 -25.53
N ARG A 144 3.20 5.54 -25.79
CA ARG A 144 3.97 4.82 -24.78
C ARG A 144 5.23 5.61 -24.48
N ASP A 145 5.17 6.48 -23.48
CA ASP A 145 6.37 7.15 -22.98
C ASP A 145 7.18 6.14 -22.13
N PHE A 146 8.39 5.82 -22.61
CA PHE A 146 9.42 5.10 -21.87
C PHE A 146 10.19 6.06 -20.97
#